data_AF-A0A1Y4UPZ7-F1
#
_entry.id   AF-A0A1Y4UPZ7-F1
#
_cell.length_a   1.000
_cell.length_b   1.000
_cell.length_c   1.000
_cell.angle_alpha   90.00
_cell.angle_beta   90.00
_cell.angle_gamma   90.00
#
_symmetry.space_group_name_H-M   'P 1'
#
loop_
_entity.id
_entity.type
_entity.pdbx_description
1 polymer ?
#
loop_
_entity_poly.entity_id
_entity_poly.type
_entity_poly.pdbx_seq_one_letter_code
_entity_poly.pdbx_strand_id
1 'polypeptide(L)'
;MKTALYYIRTRCNYSQSMAAREIGVSRQMFSAWERGDKPIPDARKDAISALFGVPVPILEETDEAKLLAFCDRPMFTTVCQGKQVFSFLPPENQARVFLGSPTETRPEERCRELMSQKTELLEQIDGLFRFAPQQQVDELPNMELKLSLLSCFSSVADAAEAVEPQYQGRLLRFVLEQMKILSAMLRGIELPEQDTWAQQQLHLLRYRWGQINDLPDNTSISETGRSKSGEPEELLQRIDYWYQKAKKRGVDWTELQWWLNQILEQENEHELD
;
A
#
# COMPACT_ATOMS: atom_id res chain seq x y z
N MET A 1 3.64 -5.51 32.30
CA MET A 1 3.88 -4.14 31.78
C MET A 1 5.16 -4.19 30.96
N LYS A 2 5.22 -3.57 29.78
CA LYS A 2 6.48 -3.49 29.02
C LYS A 2 7.33 -2.37 29.63
N THR A 3 8.60 -2.63 29.92
CA THR A 3 9.53 -1.64 30.53
C THR A 3 10.25 -0.81 29.46
N ALA A 4 10.92 0.28 29.85
CA ALA A 4 11.79 1.07 28.99
C ALA A 4 12.74 0.23 28.13
N LEU A 5 13.34 -0.81 28.74
CA LEU A 5 14.26 -1.74 28.06
C LEU A 5 13.62 -2.42 26.85
N TYR A 6 12.34 -2.80 26.94
CA TYR A 6 11.62 -3.42 25.83
C TYR A 6 11.50 -2.48 24.63
N TYR A 7 11.08 -1.22 24.86
CA TYR A 7 10.89 -0.25 23.80
C TYR A 7 12.22 0.10 23.13
N ILE A 8 13.26 0.36 23.93
CA ILE A 8 14.61 0.69 23.45
C ILE A 8 15.20 -0.48 22.64
N ARG A 9 15.17 -1.71 23.16
CA ARG A 9 15.71 -2.89 22.45
C ARG A 9 15.01 -3.09 21.10
N THR A 10 13.68 -3.04 21.11
CA THR A 10 12.85 -3.24 19.92
C THR A 10 13.20 -2.21 18.86
N ARG A 11 13.32 -0.95 19.29
CA ARG A 11 13.68 0.17 18.45
C ARG A 11 15.08 0.03 17.84
N CYS A 12 16.03 -0.47 18.62
CA CYS A 12 17.39 -0.78 18.19
C CYS A 12 17.52 -2.06 17.36
N ASN A 13 16.42 -2.76 17.04
CA ASN A 13 16.37 -4.01 16.26
C ASN A 13 17.14 -5.21 16.87
N TYR A 14 17.40 -5.21 18.18
CA TYR A 14 18.01 -6.36 18.83
C TYR A 14 16.95 -7.40 19.18
N SER A 15 17.25 -8.70 19.01
CA SER A 15 16.48 -9.74 19.70
C SER A 15 16.90 -9.83 21.17
N GLN A 16 16.04 -10.36 22.05
CA GLN A 16 16.40 -10.60 23.45
C GLN A 16 17.67 -11.45 23.58
N SER A 17 17.80 -12.50 22.76
CA SER A 17 18.97 -13.37 22.77
C SER A 17 20.25 -12.65 22.35
N MET A 18 20.15 -11.77 21.34
CA MET A 18 21.29 -10.96 20.91
C MET A 18 21.72 -9.99 22.00
N ALA A 19 20.79 -9.17 22.51
CA ALA A 19 21.10 -8.19 23.55
C ALA A 19 21.65 -8.85 24.83
N ALA A 20 21.06 -9.98 25.24
CA ALA A 20 21.55 -10.74 26.40
C ALA A 20 22.99 -11.23 26.22
N ARG A 21 23.33 -11.73 25.02
CA ARG A 21 24.70 -12.17 24.70
C ARG A 21 25.69 -11.02 24.72
N GLU A 22 25.34 -9.87 24.14
CA GLU A 22 26.22 -8.68 24.10
C GLU A 22 26.58 -8.17 25.50
N ILE A 23 25.64 -8.23 26.46
CA ILE A 23 25.91 -7.82 27.84
C ILE A 23 26.29 -8.99 28.76
N GLY A 24 26.51 -10.19 28.23
CA GLY A 24 26.97 -11.35 28.99
C GLY A 24 25.99 -11.89 30.05
N VAL A 25 24.70 -11.96 29.72
CA VAL A 25 23.64 -12.53 30.58
C VAL A 25 22.78 -13.56 29.85
N SER A 26 21.94 -14.31 30.57
CA SER A 26 21.01 -15.24 29.95
C SER A 26 19.81 -14.52 29.32
N ARG A 27 19.26 -15.08 28.23
CA ARG A 27 18.02 -14.58 27.60
C ARG A 27 16.86 -14.49 28.61
N GLN A 28 16.75 -15.48 29.51
CA GLN A 28 15.69 -15.51 30.52
C GLN A 28 15.83 -14.35 31.51
N MET A 29 17.05 -14.00 31.92
CA MET A 29 17.31 -12.85 32.79
C MET A 29 16.91 -11.55 32.09
N PHE A 30 17.37 -11.36 30.84
CA PHE A 30 17.03 -10.18 30.05
C PHE A 30 15.51 -10.04 29.86
N SER A 31 14.83 -11.15 29.58
CA SER A 31 13.38 -11.16 29.42
C SER A 31 12.63 -10.86 30.72
N ALA A 32 13.16 -11.24 31.89
CA ALA A 32 12.57 -10.90 33.18
C ALA A 32 12.68 -9.40 33.47
N TRP A 33 13.78 -8.76 33.07
CA TRP A 33 13.93 -7.30 33.14
C TRP A 33 12.94 -6.59 32.23
N GLU A 34 12.77 -7.05 30.98
CA GLU A 34 11.83 -6.42 30.05
C GLU A 34 10.37 -6.45 30.52
N ARG A 35 9.97 -7.49 31.26
CA ARG A 35 8.63 -7.63 31.84
C ARG A 35 8.46 -6.88 33.17
N GLY A 36 9.55 -6.42 33.76
CA GLY A 36 9.55 -5.82 35.10
C GLY A 36 9.50 -6.85 36.24
N ASP A 37 9.69 -8.15 35.96
CA ASP A 37 9.68 -9.21 36.98
C ASP A 37 10.87 -9.10 37.93
N LYS A 38 11.98 -8.53 37.46
CA LYS A 38 13.22 -8.30 38.22
C LYS A 38 13.79 -6.93 37.91
N PRO A 39 14.38 -6.22 38.91
CA PRO A 39 15.11 -5.00 38.65
C PRO A 39 16.41 -5.28 37.88
N ILE A 40 16.84 -4.32 37.08
CA ILE A 40 18.14 -4.34 36.41
C ILE A 40 19.22 -3.95 37.44
N PRO A 41 20.24 -4.77 37.71
CA PRO A 41 21.34 -4.39 38.60
C PRO A 41 22.12 -3.19 38.05
N ASP A 42 22.63 -2.31 38.92
CA ASP A 42 23.34 -1.09 38.50
C ASP A 42 24.53 -1.38 37.58
N ALA A 43 25.35 -2.39 37.91
CA ALA A 43 26.46 -2.84 37.06
C ALA A 43 26.04 -3.30 35.65
N ARG A 44 24.75 -3.60 35.43
CA ARG A 44 24.21 -3.99 34.12
C ARG A 44 23.53 -2.83 33.40
N LYS A 45 23.09 -1.78 34.12
CA LYS A 45 22.53 -0.58 33.51
C LYS A 45 23.57 0.11 32.63
N ASP A 46 24.83 0.16 33.06
CA ASP A 46 25.92 0.74 32.27
C ASP A 46 26.18 -0.04 30.97
N ALA A 47 26.16 -1.38 31.02
CA ALA A 47 26.34 -2.21 29.83
C ALA A 47 25.17 -2.04 28.83
N ILE A 48 23.94 -1.92 29.32
CA ILE A 48 22.75 -1.68 28.51
C ILE A 48 22.78 -0.26 27.90
N SER A 49 23.16 0.74 28.71
CA SER A 49 23.36 2.13 28.31
C SER A 49 24.36 2.22 27.16
N ALA A 50 25.52 1.57 27.29
CA ALA A 50 26.54 1.52 26.26
C ALA A 50 26.06 0.81 24.98
N LEU A 51 25.36 -0.32 25.11
CA LEU A 51 24.87 -1.10 23.96
C LEU A 51 23.88 -0.31 23.09
N PHE A 52 22.94 0.38 23.73
CA PHE A 52 21.87 1.11 23.02
C PHE A 52 22.16 2.59 22.83
N GLY A 53 23.21 3.12 23.45
CA GLY A 53 23.55 4.55 23.42
C GLY A 53 22.53 5.42 24.15
N VAL A 54 21.99 4.96 25.28
CA VAL A 54 20.96 5.67 26.05
C VAL A 54 21.44 6.01 27.45
N PRO A 55 21.10 7.19 28.01
CA PRO A 55 21.41 7.49 29.41
C PRO A 55 20.73 6.53 30.37
N VAL A 56 21.41 6.13 31.45
CA VAL A 56 20.87 5.23 32.49
C VAL A 56 19.51 5.69 33.04
N PRO A 57 19.25 7.00 33.30
CA PRO A 57 17.95 7.44 33.80
C PRO A 57 16.77 7.08 32.88
N ILE A 58 17.00 6.95 31.57
CA ILE A 58 15.95 6.56 30.62
C ILE A 58 15.56 5.09 30.76
N LEU A 59 16.48 4.23 31.23
CA LEU A 59 16.18 2.82 31.51
C LEU A 59 15.24 2.64 32.70
N GLU A 60 15.13 3.66 33.56
CA GLU A 60 14.30 3.67 34.77
C GLU A 60 13.00 4.45 34.59
N GLU A 61 12.82 5.13 33.45
CA GLU A 61 11.60 5.87 33.16
C GLU A 61 10.40 4.91 33.06
N THR A 62 9.31 5.30 33.71
CA THR A 62 8.06 4.51 33.78
C THR A 62 6.94 5.16 32.97
N ASP A 63 7.05 6.44 32.66
CA ASP A 63 6.11 7.16 31.81
C ASP A 63 6.33 6.77 30.34
N GLU A 64 5.39 6.00 29.80
CA GLU A 64 5.41 5.52 28.43
C GLU A 64 5.45 6.67 27.41
N ALA A 65 4.76 7.78 27.65
CA ALA A 65 4.75 8.90 26.72
C ALA A 65 6.14 9.55 26.61
N LYS A 66 6.84 9.69 27.74
CA LYS A 66 8.23 10.18 27.74
C LYS A 66 9.19 9.20 27.09
N LEU A 67 9.01 7.90 27.29
CA LEU A 67 9.81 6.86 26.65
C LEU A 67 9.65 6.86 25.13
N LEU A 68 8.41 6.94 24.65
CA LEU A 68 8.11 6.98 23.22
C LEU A 68 8.66 8.27 22.58
N ALA A 69 8.49 9.42 23.25
CA ALA A 69 9.10 10.68 22.82
C ALA A 69 10.63 10.62 22.82
N PHE A 70 11.24 9.91 23.77
CA PHE A 70 12.68 9.66 23.74
C PHE A 70 13.05 8.79 22.53
N CYS A 71 12.33 7.71 22.26
CA CYS A 71 12.63 6.80 21.15
C CYS A 71 12.41 7.42 19.77
N ASP A 72 11.63 8.50 19.68
CA ASP A 72 11.40 9.29 18.47
C ASP A 72 12.56 10.26 18.18
N ARG A 73 13.73 9.69 17.92
CA ARG A 73 14.91 10.44 17.52
C ARG A 73 15.75 9.66 16.49
N PRO A 74 16.68 10.34 15.81
CA PRO A 74 17.59 9.69 14.89
C PRO A 74 18.43 8.61 15.58
N MET A 75 18.74 7.55 14.84
CA MET A 75 19.61 6.47 15.31
C MET A 75 20.77 6.24 14.34
N PHE A 76 21.76 5.48 14.77
CA PHE A 76 22.98 5.18 14.03
C PHE A 76 23.06 3.68 13.78
N THR A 77 23.46 3.30 12.57
CA THR A 77 23.44 1.90 12.12
C THR A 77 24.70 1.17 12.54
N THR A 78 24.59 0.02 13.20
CA THR A 78 25.76 -0.84 13.43
C THR A 78 25.46 -2.28 13.02
N VAL A 79 26.48 -3.12 13.03
CA VAL A 79 26.35 -4.55 12.75
C VAL A 79 26.69 -5.32 14.01
N CYS A 80 25.74 -6.12 14.48
CA CYS A 80 25.91 -6.98 15.64
C CYS A 80 25.53 -8.40 15.25
N GLN A 81 26.43 -9.36 15.43
CA GLN A 81 26.21 -10.78 15.10
C GLN A 81 25.72 -10.99 13.64
N GLY A 82 26.27 -10.22 12.69
CA GLY A 82 25.90 -10.28 11.27
C GLY A 82 24.53 -9.67 10.93
N LYS A 83 23.84 -9.05 11.90
CA LYS A 83 22.56 -8.35 11.67
C LYS A 83 22.74 -6.84 11.78
N GLN A 84 22.04 -6.11 10.93
CA GLN A 84 21.93 -4.66 11.04
C GLN A 84 21.08 -4.30 12.28
N VAL A 85 21.65 -3.52 13.18
CA VAL A 85 21.02 -3.04 14.42
C VAL A 85 21.28 -1.53 14.57
N PHE A 86 20.70 -0.91 15.59
CA PHE A 86 20.80 0.53 15.79
C PHE A 86 21.22 0.92 17.20
N SER A 87 21.79 2.11 17.34
CA SER A 87 22.11 2.77 18.61
C SER A 87 21.67 4.23 18.56
N PHE A 88 21.34 4.81 19.71
CA PHE A 88 21.03 6.24 19.85
C PHE A 88 22.28 7.12 19.92
N LEU A 89 23.47 6.52 20.04
CA LEU A 89 24.75 7.22 19.94
C LEU A 89 25.52 6.80 18.68
N PRO A 90 26.26 7.73 18.04
CA PRO A 90 27.10 7.41 16.90
C PRO A 90 28.28 6.53 17.33
N PRO A 91 28.54 5.41 16.65
CA PRO A 91 29.82 4.72 16.71
C PRO A 91 30.95 5.61 16.19
N GLU A 92 32.18 5.32 16.62
CA GLU A 92 33.38 5.94 16.07
C GLU A 92 33.43 5.66 14.54
N ASN A 93 33.47 6.73 13.73
CA ASN A 93 33.50 6.73 12.25
C ASN A 93 32.21 6.41 11.49
N GLN A 94 31.03 6.71 12.05
CA GLN A 94 29.79 6.53 11.30
C GLN A 94 29.36 7.75 10.45
N ALA A 95 29.09 7.51 9.16
CA ALA A 95 28.64 8.53 8.20
C ALA A 95 27.12 8.52 7.90
N ARG A 96 26.34 7.57 8.44
CA ARG A 96 24.92 7.39 8.07
C ARG A 96 23.98 7.39 9.28
N VAL A 97 23.03 8.33 9.25
CA VAL A 97 21.93 8.44 10.20
C VAL A 97 20.72 7.68 9.68
N PHE A 98 20.07 6.90 10.55
CA PHE A 98 18.79 6.26 10.30
C PHE A 98 17.65 7.12 10.85
N LEU A 99 16.72 7.47 9.96
CA LEU A 99 15.51 8.22 10.27
C LEU A 99 14.32 7.29 10.02
N GLY A 100 13.78 6.70 11.09
CA GLY A 100 12.48 6.03 11.05
C GLY A 100 11.63 6.55 12.21
N SER A 101 10.32 6.35 12.19
CA SER A 101 9.49 6.57 13.38
C SER A 101 9.53 5.34 14.29
N PRO A 102 9.37 5.48 15.61
CA PRO A 102 9.28 4.34 16.53
C PRO A 102 8.11 3.45 16.14
N THR A 103 8.39 2.19 15.83
CA THR A 103 7.37 1.16 15.62
C THR A 103 7.54 0.09 16.67
N GLU A 104 6.43 -0.45 17.17
CA GLU A 104 6.46 -1.60 18.08
C GLU A 104 6.94 -2.88 17.38
N THR A 105 6.76 -2.96 16.07
CA THR A 105 7.18 -4.09 15.25
C THR A 105 8.67 -3.99 14.96
N ARG A 106 9.40 -5.09 15.15
CA ARG A 106 10.83 -5.13 14.83
C ARG A 106 11.02 -5.04 13.31
N PRO A 107 12.08 -4.37 12.81
CA PRO A 107 12.41 -4.37 11.40
C PRO A 107 12.46 -5.77 10.77
N GLU A 108 13.01 -6.77 11.47
CA GLU A 108 13.04 -8.17 11.01
C GLU A 108 11.64 -8.78 10.81
N GLU A 109 10.69 -8.47 11.71
CA GLU A 109 9.30 -8.92 11.59
C GLU A 109 8.62 -8.20 10.43
N ARG A 110 8.84 -6.88 10.31
CA ARG A 110 8.32 -6.09 9.21
C ARG A 110 8.84 -6.56 7.84
N CYS A 111 10.11 -6.92 7.74
CA CYS A 111 10.67 -7.53 6.53
C CYS A 111 9.95 -8.84 6.20
N ARG A 112 9.69 -9.70 7.19
CA ARG A 112 8.97 -10.96 6.98
C ARG A 112 7.54 -10.72 6.48
N GLU A 113 6.83 -9.77 7.08
CA GLU A 113 5.50 -9.34 6.63
C GLU A 113 5.52 -8.88 5.18
N LEU A 114 6.48 -8.00 4.83
CA LEU A 114 6.62 -7.50 3.45
C LEU A 114 6.93 -8.63 2.46
N MET A 115 7.72 -9.64 2.86
CA MET A 115 8.00 -10.81 2.02
C MET A 115 6.77 -11.72 1.85
N SER A 116 5.94 -11.87 2.89
CA SER A 116 4.65 -12.57 2.78
C SER A 116 3.73 -11.85 1.79
N GLN A 117 3.55 -10.52 1.98
CA GLN A 117 2.74 -9.68 1.10
C GLN A 117 3.23 -9.73 -0.35
N LYS A 118 4.55 -9.70 -0.57
CA LYS A 118 5.13 -9.89 -1.91
C LYS A 118 4.71 -11.22 -2.53
N THR A 119 4.76 -12.31 -1.76
CA THR A 119 4.42 -13.66 -2.24
C THR A 119 2.95 -13.73 -2.62
N GLU A 120 2.05 -13.24 -1.75
CA GLU A 120 0.61 -13.18 -2.01
C GLU A 120 0.29 -12.34 -3.27
N LEU A 121 0.95 -11.19 -3.46
CA LEU A 121 0.78 -10.36 -4.64
C LEU A 121 1.24 -11.05 -5.92
N LEU A 122 2.35 -11.79 -5.88
CA LEU A 122 2.83 -12.53 -7.05
C LEU A 122 1.88 -13.66 -7.43
N GLU A 123 1.26 -14.34 -6.47
CA GLU A 123 0.22 -15.34 -6.73
C GLU A 123 -1.04 -14.73 -7.34
N GLN A 124 -1.46 -13.55 -6.86
CA GLN A 124 -2.59 -12.81 -7.44
C GLN A 124 -2.30 -12.38 -8.87
N ILE A 125 -1.10 -11.85 -9.13
CA ILE A 125 -0.66 -11.50 -10.48
C ILE A 125 -0.68 -12.74 -11.35
N ASP A 126 -0.05 -13.85 -10.95
CA ASP A 126 -0.06 -15.10 -11.73
C ASP A 126 -1.48 -15.55 -12.09
N GLY A 127 -2.43 -15.44 -11.16
CA GLY A 127 -3.86 -15.71 -11.41
C GLY A 127 -4.49 -14.86 -12.52
N LEU A 128 -4.13 -13.57 -12.64
CA LEU A 128 -4.65 -12.66 -13.68
C LEU A 128 -4.18 -12.99 -15.10
N PHE A 129 -3.07 -13.75 -15.19
CA PHE A 129 -2.39 -14.14 -16.43
C PHE A 129 -2.67 -15.59 -16.85
N ARG A 130 -3.61 -16.28 -16.19
CA ARG A 130 -4.06 -17.61 -16.60
C ARG A 130 -5.18 -17.50 -17.62
N PHE A 131 -5.10 -18.32 -18.66
CA PHE A 131 -6.20 -18.47 -19.61
C PHE A 131 -7.30 -19.38 -19.05
N ALA A 132 -8.55 -19.06 -19.36
CA ALA A 132 -9.63 -20.03 -19.23
C ALA A 132 -9.49 -21.08 -20.36
N PRO A 133 -9.45 -22.39 -20.05
CA PRO A 133 -9.22 -23.43 -21.06
C PRO A 133 -10.14 -23.38 -22.28
N GLN A 134 -11.39 -22.91 -22.11
CA GLN A 134 -12.36 -22.80 -23.20
C GLN A 134 -12.36 -21.46 -23.96
N GLN A 135 -11.62 -20.44 -23.50
CA GLN A 135 -11.65 -19.08 -24.07
C GLN A 135 -10.27 -18.57 -24.52
N GLN A 136 -9.29 -19.47 -24.65
CA GLN A 136 -7.89 -19.12 -24.93
C GLN A 136 -7.74 -18.16 -26.11
N VAL A 137 -8.39 -18.44 -27.25
CA VAL A 137 -8.26 -17.63 -28.48
C VAL A 137 -8.89 -16.25 -28.31
N ASP A 138 -10.05 -16.16 -27.66
CA ASP A 138 -10.77 -14.90 -27.45
C ASP A 138 -10.06 -14.00 -26.43
N GLU A 139 -9.34 -14.61 -25.47
CA GLU A 139 -8.57 -13.90 -24.44
C GLU A 139 -7.20 -13.41 -24.91
N LEU A 140 -6.67 -13.90 -26.05
CA LEU A 140 -5.32 -13.59 -26.52
C LEU A 140 -5.02 -12.07 -26.60
N PRO A 141 -5.85 -11.23 -27.26
CA PRO A 141 -5.56 -9.81 -27.38
C PRO A 141 -5.53 -9.09 -26.03
N ASN A 142 -6.44 -9.48 -25.13
CA ASN A 142 -6.48 -8.93 -23.78
C ASN A 142 -5.27 -9.38 -22.96
N MET A 143 -4.80 -10.62 -23.15
CA MET A 143 -3.59 -11.13 -22.49
C MET A 143 -2.34 -10.35 -22.92
N GLU A 144 -2.19 -10.05 -24.21
CA GLU A 144 -1.08 -9.24 -24.73
C GLU A 144 -1.06 -7.83 -24.11
N LEU A 145 -2.23 -7.20 -23.99
CA LEU A 145 -2.38 -5.91 -23.31
C LEU A 145 -2.03 -6.00 -21.82
N LYS A 146 -2.52 -7.02 -21.11
CA LYS A 146 -2.17 -7.27 -19.70
C LYS A 146 -0.66 -7.43 -19.52
N LEU A 147 0.01 -8.19 -20.40
CA LEU A 147 1.46 -8.42 -20.31
C LEU A 147 2.24 -7.14 -20.59
N SER A 148 1.78 -6.34 -21.57
CA SER A 148 2.35 -5.04 -21.87
C SER A 148 2.24 -4.07 -20.69
N LEU A 149 1.09 -4.08 -19.98
CA LEU A 149 0.90 -3.29 -18.76
C LEU A 149 1.87 -3.73 -17.65
N LEU A 150 2.03 -5.03 -17.42
CA LEU A 150 2.97 -5.55 -16.42
C LEU A 150 4.42 -5.19 -16.77
N SER A 151 4.81 -5.31 -18.05
CA SER A 151 6.14 -4.92 -18.53
C SER A 151 6.41 -3.43 -18.31
N CYS A 152 5.43 -2.57 -18.58
CA CYS A 152 5.54 -1.14 -18.34
C CYS A 152 5.72 -0.84 -16.84
N PHE A 153 4.93 -1.50 -15.98
CA PHE A 153 5.09 -1.39 -14.52
C PHE A 153 6.50 -1.79 -14.07
N SER A 154 7.03 -2.92 -14.56
CA SER A 154 8.40 -3.36 -14.28
C SER A 154 9.42 -2.31 -14.72
N SER A 155 9.27 -1.73 -15.92
CA SER A 155 10.18 -0.68 -16.41
C SER A 155 10.14 0.58 -15.55
N VAL A 156 8.98 0.98 -15.05
CA VAL A 156 8.85 2.12 -14.12
C VAL A 156 9.52 1.82 -12.77
N ALA A 157 9.37 0.59 -12.25
CA ALA A 157 10.05 0.17 -11.03
C ALA A 157 11.58 0.16 -11.19
N ASP A 158 12.08 -0.37 -12.31
CA ASP A 158 13.51 -0.38 -12.63
C ASP A 158 14.07 1.05 -12.76
N ALA A 159 13.32 1.93 -13.41
CA ALA A 159 13.70 3.34 -13.52
C ALA A 159 13.75 4.04 -12.15
N ALA A 160 12.87 3.65 -11.22
CA ALA A 160 12.89 4.19 -9.86
C ALA A 160 14.13 3.74 -9.06
N GLU A 161 14.60 2.50 -9.27
CA GLU A 161 15.84 1.98 -8.66
C GLU A 161 17.11 2.65 -9.20
N ALA A 162 17.07 3.17 -10.43
CA ALA A 162 18.19 3.91 -11.03
C ALA A 162 18.37 5.34 -10.48
N VAL A 163 17.38 5.85 -9.72
CA VAL A 163 17.44 7.19 -9.13
C VAL A 163 18.32 7.20 -7.87
N GLU A 164 18.95 8.33 -7.59
CA GLU A 164 19.78 8.48 -6.38
C GLU A 164 19.02 8.06 -5.11
N PRO A 165 19.67 7.33 -4.17
CA PRO A 165 19.01 6.77 -2.98
C PRO A 165 18.26 7.79 -2.12
N GLN A 166 18.68 9.06 -2.15
CA GLN A 166 18.05 10.15 -1.40
C GLN A 166 16.67 10.56 -1.96
N TYR A 167 16.40 10.30 -3.24
CA TYR A 167 15.15 10.66 -3.92
C TYR A 167 14.26 9.45 -4.21
N GLN A 168 14.82 8.23 -4.27
CA GLN A 168 14.11 6.99 -4.58
C GLN A 168 12.79 6.85 -3.81
N GLY A 169 12.81 7.06 -2.49
CA GLY A 169 11.59 6.96 -1.67
C GLY A 169 10.52 8.02 -1.98
N ARG A 170 10.91 9.23 -2.41
CA ARG A 170 9.96 10.28 -2.83
C ARG A 170 9.35 9.94 -4.18
N LEU A 171 10.17 9.44 -5.11
CA LEU A 171 9.69 8.99 -6.42
C LEU A 171 8.73 7.82 -6.31
N LEU A 172 9.05 6.79 -5.52
CA LEU A 172 8.16 5.64 -5.30
C LEU A 172 6.82 6.06 -4.71
N ARG A 173 6.80 7.02 -3.77
CA ARG A 173 5.56 7.58 -3.22
C ARG A 173 4.75 8.31 -4.29
N PHE A 174 5.41 9.11 -5.12
CA PHE A 174 4.77 9.80 -6.23
C PHE A 174 4.16 8.81 -7.23
N VAL A 175 4.90 7.80 -7.68
CA VAL A 175 4.37 6.76 -8.59
C VAL A 175 3.17 6.04 -7.96
N LEU A 176 3.25 5.69 -6.66
CA LEU A 176 2.15 5.07 -5.94
C LEU A 176 0.90 5.96 -5.88
N GLU A 177 1.08 7.27 -5.67
CA GLU A 177 -0.01 8.25 -5.72
C GLU A 177 -0.67 8.25 -7.10
N GLN A 178 0.11 8.30 -8.17
CA GLN A 178 -0.41 8.27 -9.55
C GLN A 178 -1.19 6.97 -9.83
N MET A 179 -0.70 5.81 -9.38
CA MET A 179 -1.42 4.54 -9.52
C MET A 179 -2.71 4.49 -8.72
N LYS A 180 -2.75 5.09 -7.52
CA LYS A 180 -3.98 5.19 -6.71
C LYS A 180 -5.03 6.05 -7.40
N ILE A 181 -4.64 7.17 -8.01
CA ILE A 181 -5.55 8.04 -8.75
C ILE A 181 -6.14 7.28 -9.95
N LEU A 182 -5.31 6.57 -10.71
CA LEU A 182 -5.77 5.72 -11.81
C LEU A 182 -6.73 4.63 -11.31
N SER A 183 -6.40 3.96 -10.20
CA SER A 183 -7.29 2.95 -9.62
C SER A 183 -8.61 3.55 -9.12
N ALA A 184 -8.61 4.76 -8.56
CA ALA A 184 -9.84 5.44 -8.13
C ALA A 184 -10.70 5.82 -9.33
N MET A 185 -10.09 6.28 -10.42
CA MET A 185 -10.74 6.56 -11.69
C MET A 185 -11.46 5.31 -12.22
N LEU A 186 -10.78 4.17 -12.28
CA LEU A 186 -11.32 2.92 -12.80
C LEU A 186 -12.42 2.31 -11.91
N ARG A 187 -12.35 2.54 -10.59
CA ARG A 187 -13.34 2.03 -9.62
C ARG A 187 -14.50 2.98 -9.36
N GLY A 188 -14.51 4.17 -9.97
CA GLY A 188 -15.52 5.20 -9.71
C GLY A 188 -15.46 5.82 -8.29
N ILE A 189 -14.36 5.64 -7.56
CA ILE A 189 -14.21 6.12 -6.18
C ILE A 189 -13.84 7.60 -6.19
N GLU A 190 -14.45 8.37 -5.28
CA GLU A 190 -14.05 9.76 -5.03
C GLU A 190 -12.86 9.82 -4.07
N LEU A 191 -11.88 10.66 -4.42
CA LEU A 191 -10.72 10.92 -3.56
C LEU A 191 -11.08 12.00 -2.53
N PRO A 192 -10.44 12.01 -1.35
CA PRO A 192 -10.71 13.00 -0.30
C PRO A 192 -10.64 14.44 -0.81
N GLU A 193 -11.58 15.29 -0.40
CA GLU A 193 -11.74 16.67 -0.92
C GLU A 193 -10.52 17.58 -0.72
N GLN A 194 -9.63 17.25 0.21
CA GLN A 194 -8.47 18.08 0.54
C GLN A 194 -7.35 17.99 -0.50
N ASP A 195 -7.40 17.02 -1.43
CA ASP A 195 -6.37 16.81 -2.45
C ASP A 195 -6.78 17.38 -3.82
N THR A 196 -6.69 18.71 -3.93
CA THR A 196 -7.06 19.44 -5.16
C THR A 196 -6.26 18.99 -6.39
N TRP A 197 -5.01 18.58 -6.24
CA TRP A 197 -4.18 18.06 -7.33
C TRP A 197 -4.72 16.73 -7.83
N ALA A 198 -4.94 15.77 -6.94
CA ALA A 198 -5.45 14.45 -7.30
C ALA A 198 -6.85 14.53 -7.94
N GLN A 199 -7.70 15.44 -7.48
CA GLN A 199 -9.02 15.69 -8.08
C GLN A 199 -8.93 16.24 -9.51
N GLN A 200 -8.02 17.18 -9.77
CA GLN A 200 -7.79 17.70 -11.12
C GLN A 200 -7.29 16.60 -12.05
N GLN A 201 -6.32 15.80 -11.60
CA GLN A 201 -5.83 14.65 -12.37
C GLN A 201 -6.93 13.64 -12.66
N LEU A 202 -7.76 13.30 -11.65
CA LEU A 202 -8.91 12.42 -11.80
C LEU A 202 -9.89 12.94 -12.86
N HIS A 203 -10.20 14.24 -12.86
CA HIS A 203 -11.06 14.87 -13.84
C HIS A 203 -10.49 14.75 -15.27
N LEU A 204 -9.20 15.05 -15.45
CA LEU A 204 -8.52 14.95 -16.75
C LEU A 204 -8.49 13.50 -17.25
N LEU A 205 -8.23 12.54 -16.38
CA LEU A 205 -8.24 11.12 -16.73
C LEU A 205 -9.64 10.65 -17.15
N ARG A 206 -10.68 11.02 -16.39
CA ARG A 206 -12.07 10.72 -16.73
C ARG A 206 -12.48 11.33 -18.07
N TYR A 207 -12.11 12.60 -18.30
CA TYR A 207 -12.36 13.27 -19.56
C TYR A 207 -11.67 12.57 -20.74
N ARG A 208 -10.38 12.27 -20.59
CA ARG A 208 -9.60 11.58 -21.63
C ARG A 208 -10.12 10.18 -21.92
N TRP A 209 -10.52 9.45 -20.89
CA TRP A 209 -11.16 8.14 -21.04
C TRP A 209 -12.49 8.23 -21.77
N GLY A 210 -13.31 9.25 -21.47
CA GLY A 210 -14.51 9.56 -22.25
C GLY A 210 -14.20 9.73 -23.74
N GLN A 211 -13.23 10.57 -24.07
CA GLN A 211 -12.81 10.80 -25.46
C GLN A 211 -12.33 9.55 -26.19
N ILE A 212 -11.61 8.65 -25.50
CA ILE A 212 -11.09 7.41 -26.10
C ILE A 212 -12.26 6.44 -26.39
N ASN A 213 -13.30 6.46 -25.56
CA ASN A 213 -14.47 5.60 -25.70
C ASN A 213 -15.61 6.22 -26.51
N ASP A 214 -15.48 7.49 -26.89
CA ASP A 214 -16.32 8.13 -27.90
C ASP A 214 -15.94 7.54 -29.27
N LEU A 215 -16.69 6.52 -29.71
CA LEU A 215 -16.67 6.05 -31.10
C LEU A 215 -16.96 7.24 -32.03
N PRO A 216 -16.27 7.35 -33.19
CA PRO A 216 -16.63 8.35 -34.19
C PRO A 216 -18.08 8.14 -34.62
N ASP A 217 -18.90 9.18 -34.50
CA ASP A 217 -20.27 9.23 -34.98
C ASP A 217 -20.31 8.82 -36.47
N ASN A 218 -20.73 7.59 -36.74
CA ASN A 218 -21.26 7.19 -38.04
C ASN A 218 -22.78 7.29 -38.04
N THR A 219 -23.29 8.40 -37.51
CA THR A 219 -24.68 8.82 -37.71
C THR A 219 -24.66 10.25 -38.22
N SER A 220 -24.44 10.33 -39.52
CA SER A 220 -24.87 11.43 -40.37
C SER A 220 -26.27 11.92 -39.96
N ILE A 221 -26.32 13.19 -39.57
CA ILE A 221 -27.37 14.17 -39.88
C ILE A 221 -28.81 13.63 -39.76
N SER A 222 -29.49 13.99 -38.68
CA SER A 222 -30.86 14.46 -38.82
C SER A 222 -31.07 15.67 -37.92
N GLU A 223 -31.13 16.83 -38.56
CA GLU A 223 -31.76 18.03 -38.03
C GLU A 223 -33.16 17.66 -37.51
N THR A 224 -33.38 17.79 -36.22
CA THR A 224 -34.54 18.50 -35.63
C THR A 224 -34.50 18.31 -34.12
N GLY A 225 -34.40 19.43 -33.40
CA GLY A 225 -34.41 19.44 -31.95
C GLY A 225 -35.73 18.91 -31.37
N ARG A 226 -35.61 18.01 -30.39
CA ARG A 226 -36.50 17.91 -29.24
C ARG A 226 -35.88 16.99 -28.19
N SER A 227 -35.35 17.61 -27.13
CA SER A 227 -35.06 16.93 -25.87
C SER A 227 -36.38 16.52 -25.22
N LYS A 228 -36.63 15.21 -25.09
CA LYS A 228 -37.62 14.66 -24.15
C LYS A 228 -36.89 13.85 -23.10
N SER A 229 -36.89 14.37 -21.87
CA SER A 229 -36.41 13.73 -20.66
C SER A 229 -37.50 12.79 -20.10
N GLY A 230 -37.55 11.55 -20.61
CA GLY A 230 -38.37 10.47 -20.06
C GLY A 230 -37.68 9.14 -20.33
N GLU A 231 -37.70 8.22 -19.36
CA GLU A 231 -37.25 6.85 -19.59
C GLU A 231 -38.10 6.21 -20.70
N PRO A 232 -37.49 5.54 -21.70
CA PRO A 232 -38.26 4.95 -22.80
C PRO A 232 -39.17 3.82 -22.31
N GLU A 233 -40.35 3.64 -22.90
CA GLU A 233 -41.28 2.54 -22.54
C GLU A 233 -40.85 1.20 -23.17
N GLU A 234 -40.22 1.21 -24.35
CA GLU A 234 -39.83 -0.02 -25.05
C GLU A 234 -38.51 -0.61 -24.52
N LEU A 235 -38.50 -1.93 -24.29
CA LEU A 235 -37.37 -2.70 -23.74
C LEU A 235 -36.02 -2.38 -24.39
N LEU A 236 -35.94 -2.43 -25.73
CA LEU A 236 -34.71 -2.16 -26.47
C LEU A 236 -34.22 -0.72 -26.31
N GLN A 237 -35.15 0.23 -26.19
CA GLN A 237 -34.82 1.64 -25.97
C GLN A 237 -34.36 1.89 -24.53
N ARG A 238 -34.90 1.16 -23.54
CA ARG A 238 -34.43 1.19 -22.14
C ARG A 238 -33.01 0.63 -22.01
N ILE A 239 -32.76 -0.50 -22.67
CA ILE A 239 -31.43 -1.12 -22.71
C ILE A 239 -30.42 -0.16 -23.33
N ASP A 240 -30.73 0.42 -24.50
CA ASP A 240 -29.84 1.39 -25.14
C ASP A 240 -29.68 2.66 -24.28
N TYR A 241 -30.75 3.19 -23.68
CA TYR A 241 -30.67 4.36 -22.80
C TYR A 241 -29.71 4.15 -21.61
N TRP A 242 -29.84 3.02 -20.89
CA TRP A 242 -28.97 2.72 -19.76
C TRP A 242 -27.55 2.42 -20.19
N TYR A 243 -27.37 1.75 -21.33
CA TYR A 243 -26.07 1.53 -21.95
C TYR A 243 -25.37 2.85 -22.30
N GLN A 244 -26.05 3.78 -22.97
CA GLN A 244 -25.48 5.09 -23.33
C GLN A 244 -25.24 5.98 -22.10
N LYS A 245 -26.07 5.87 -21.06
CA LYS A 245 -25.93 6.63 -19.81
C LYS A 245 -24.76 6.11 -18.96
N ALA A 246 -24.58 4.80 -18.86
CA ALA A 246 -23.43 4.17 -18.20
C ALA A 246 -22.12 4.48 -18.95
N LYS A 247 -22.16 4.42 -20.29
CA LYS A 247 -21.06 4.84 -21.17
C LYS A 247 -20.60 6.28 -20.89
N LYS A 248 -21.55 7.22 -20.71
CA LYS A 248 -21.24 8.64 -20.42
C LYS A 248 -20.74 8.91 -19.01
N ARG A 249 -21.03 8.03 -18.04
CA ARG A 249 -20.68 8.21 -16.62
C ARG A 249 -19.47 7.37 -16.17
N GLY A 250 -18.96 6.49 -17.04
CA GLY A 250 -17.82 5.62 -16.72
C GLY A 250 -18.16 4.58 -15.67
N VAL A 251 -19.38 4.05 -15.69
CA VAL A 251 -19.85 3.02 -14.75
C VAL A 251 -19.18 1.68 -15.08
N ASP A 252 -18.97 0.83 -14.07
CA ASP A 252 -18.45 -0.53 -14.22
C ASP A 252 -19.35 -1.35 -15.17
N TRP A 253 -18.75 -1.89 -16.22
CA TRP A 253 -19.43 -2.71 -17.23
C TRP A 253 -20.06 -3.97 -16.65
N THR A 254 -19.52 -4.47 -15.53
CA THR A 254 -20.07 -5.62 -14.79
C THR A 254 -21.40 -5.27 -14.11
N GLU A 255 -21.48 -4.06 -13.55
CA GLU A 255 -22.69 -3.53 -12.92
C GLU A 255 -23.76 -3.17 -13.96
N LEU A 256 -23.34 -2.63 -15.11
CA LEU A 256 -24.23 -2.42 -16.26
C LEU A 256 -24.77 -3.74 -16.80
N GLN A 257 -23.92 -4.74 -17.00
CA GLN A 257 -24.34 -6.07 -17.47
C GLN A 257 -25.37 -6.69 -16.51
N TRP A 258 -25.14 -6.60 -15.20
CA TRP A 258 -26.09 -7.06 -14.19
C TRP A 258 -27.42 -6.30 -14.27
N TRP A 259 -27.41 -4.97 -14.38
CA TRP A 259 -28.62 -4.16 -14.53
C TRP A 259 -29.40 -4.46 -15.82
N LEU A 260 -28.71 -4.64 -16.95
CA LEU A 260 -29.36 -4.98 -18.22
C LEU A 260 -30.00 -6.38 -18.16
N ASN A 261 -29.36 -7.34 -17.49
CA ASN A 261 -29.93 -8.67 -17.26
C ASN A 261 -31.18 -8.60 -16.36
N GLN A 262 -31.18 -7.76 -15.33
CA GLN A 262 -32.36 -7.57 -14.47
C GLN A 262 -33.54 -6.94 -15.23
N ILE A 263 -33.30 -6.01 -16.14
CA ILE A 263 -34.34 -5.43 -17.01
C ILE A 263 -34.96 -6.50 -17.92
N LEU A 264 -34.13 -7.42 -18.45
CA LEU A 264 -34.59 -8.55 -19.27
C LEU A 264 -35.38 -9.58 -18.45
N GLU A 265 -34.98 -9.86 -17.21
CA GLU A 265 -35.69 -10.78 -16.31
C GLU A 265 -37.08 -10.24 -15.93
N GLN A 266 -37.21 -8.94 -15.64
CA GLN A 266 -38.49 -8.31 -15.30
C GLN A 266 -39.50 -8.32 -16.46
N GLU A 267 -39.05 -8.19 -17.70
CA GLU A 267 -39.94 -8.30 -18.87
C GLU A 267 -40.36 -9.75 -19.15
N ASN A 268 -39.48 -10.72 -18.96
CA ASN A 268 -39.83 -12.13 -19.09
C ASN A 268 -40.81 -12.61 -18.01
N GLU A 269 -40.77 -12.04 -16.80
CA GLU A 269 -41.75 -12.32 -15.74
C GLU A 269 -43.14 -11.73 -16.06
N HIS A 270 -43.21 -10.60 -16.78
CA HIS A 270 -44.47 -9.98 -17.19
C HIS A 270 -45.14 -10.62 -18.43
N GLU A 271 -44.42 -11.44 -19.20
CA GLU A 271 -44.99 -12.23 -20.31
C GLU A 271 -45.60 -13.58 -19.87
N LEU A 272 -45.40 -13.97 -18.60
CA LEU A 272 -45.86 -15.26 -18.04
C LEU A 272 -47.09 -15.16 -17.12
N ASP A 273 -47.63 -13.96 -16.89
CA ASP A 273 -48.91 -13.66 -16.22
C ASP A 273 -50.03 -13.31 -17.23
#